data_AF-A0A968JSF9-F1
#
_entry.id   AF-A0A968JSF9-F1
#
_cell.length_a   1.000
_cell.length_b   1.000
_cell.length_c   1.000
_cell.angle_alpha   90.00
_cell.angle_beta   90.00
_cell.angle_gamma   90.00
#
_symmetry.space_group_name_H-M   'P 1'
#
loop_
_entity.id
_entity.type
_entity.pdbx_description
1 polymer ?
#
loop_
_entity_poly.entity_id
_entity_poly.type
_entity_poly.pdbx_seq_one_letter_code
_entity_poly.pdbx_strand_id
1 'polypeptide(L)'
;MDNSTDNVMVMGAFFHSVMDIYKEKESVYRELQRIVNGLDLSVPNKMHPMAKYNELLDWIDHSLGAANAKITGKSIGQTVFDFMVSQNMIKEDASASDIMNALVQLANVVISDPKKRGWVILVNESERLVMRKTQTFNTNVQFGVLEGLLYKCKKFEPRM
;
A
#
# COMPACT_ATOMS: atom_id res chain seq x y z
N MET A 1 -17.34 8.56 3.76
CA MET A 1 -15.95 8.15 4.08
C MET A 1 -15.18 9.40 4.46
N ASP A 2 -14.21 9.29 5.37
CA ASP A 2 -13.40 10.41 5.84
C ASP A 2 -12.18 10.60 4.92
N ASN A 3 -11.96 11.83 4.47
CA ASN A 3 -10.88 12.22 3.55
C ASN A 3 -9.72 12.93 4.28
N SER A 4 -9.87 13.26 5.57
CA SER A 4 -8.85 14.01 6.30
C SER A 4 -7.58 13.17 6.45
N THR A 5 -6.44 13.78 6.11
CA THR A 5 -5.11 13.21 6.38
C THR A 5 -4.42 13.94 7.53
N ASP A 6 -5.18 14.71 8.32
CA ASP A 6 -4.65 15.51 9.41
C ASP A 6 -4.00 14.62 10.46
N ASN A 7 -2.71 14.87 10.73
CA ASN A 7 -1.89 14.09 11.64
C ASN A 7 -1.79 12.59 11.29
N VAL A 8 -2.08 12.21 10.05
CA VAL A 8 -1.87 10.85 9.56
C VAL A 8 -0.46 10.75 8.99
N MET A 9 0.30 9.77 9.46
CA MET A 9 1.66 9.53 9.00
C MET A 9 1.80 8.11 8.44
N VAL A 10 2.72 7.91 7.51
CA VAL A 10 3.05 6.64 6.88
C VAL A 10 4.55 6.42 6.87
N MET A 11 4.96 5.17 7.00
CA MET A 11 6.37 4.77 7.01
C MET A 11 7.07 5.05 5.67
N GLY A 12 8.30 5.57 5.71
CA GLY A 12 9.11 5.98 4.56
C GLY A 12 9.36 4.89 3.52
N ALA A 13 9.43 3.62 3.95
CA ALA A 13 9.60 2.46 3.06
C ALA A 13 8.55 2.41 1.94
N PHE A 14 7.33 2.91 2.18
CA PHE A 14 6.30 2.94 1.16
C PHE A 14 6.55 3.97 0.06
N PHE A 15 7.23 5.08 0.36
CA PHE A 15 7.67 6.00 -0.70
C PHE A 15 8.67 5.33 -1.63
N HIS A 16 9.63 4.56 -1.09
CA HIS A 16 10.58 3.80 -1.89
C HIS A 16 9.89 2.75 -2.77
N SER A 17 8.90 2.03 -2.22
CA SER A 17 8.14 1.03 -2.99
C SER A 17 7.46 1.60 -4.25
N VAL A 18 7.15 2.91 -4.23
CA VAL A 18 6.60 3.65 -5.36
C VAL A 18 7.72 4.18 -6.27
N MET A 19 8.71 4.85 -5.69
CA MET A 19 9.79 5.50 -6.43
C MET A 19 10.67 4.52 -7.20
N ASP A 20 10.95 3.34 -6.64
CA ASP A 20 11.84 2.33 -7.24
C ASP A 20 11.29 1.76 -8.56
N ILE A 21 9.97 1.76 -8.75
CA ILE A 21 9.32 1.34 -9.99
C ILE A 21 9.75 2.23 -11.16
N TYR A 22 9.98 3.52 -10.87
CA TYR A 22 10.20 4.54 -11.86
C TYR A 22 11.65 5.03 -11.91
N LYS A 23 12.56 4.45 -11.11
CA LYS A 23 13.97 4.89 -10.99
C LYS A 23 14.72 4.99 -12.32
N GLU A 24 14.38 4.11 -13.28
CA GLU A 24 15.02 4.06 -14.60
C GLU A 24 14.32 4.98 -15.62
N LYS A 25 13.17 5.56 -15.26
CA LYS A 25 12.41 6.50 -16.08
C LYS A 25 12.68 7.92 -15.63
N GLU A 26 13.82 8.48 -16.04
CA GLU A 26 14.38 9.73 -15.50
C GLU A 26 13.34 10.86 -15.38
N SER A 27 12.54 11.11 -16.43
CA SER A 27 11.53 12.18 -16.43
C SER A 27 10.45 11.97 -15.36
N VAL A 28 9.96 10.73 -15.22
CA VAL A 28 8.96 10.36 -14.22
C VAL A 28 9.58 10.44 -12.83
N TYR A 29 10.77 9.85 -12.65
CA TYR A 29 11.46 9.81 -11.37
C TYR A 29 11.73 11.22 -10.82
N ARG A 30 12.15 12.15 -11.69
CA ARG A 30 12.37 13.55 -11.32
C ARG A 30 11.11 14.22 -10.79
N GLU A 31 9.95 13.95 -11.39
CA GLU A 31 8.67 14.48 -10.89
C GLU A 31 8.30 13.87 -9.53
N LEU A 32 8.52 12.57 -9.35
CA LEU A 32 8.31 11.92 -8.04
C LEU A 32 9.22 12.52 -6.95
N GLN A 33 10.49 12.75 -7.27
CA GLN A 33 11.45 13.43 -6.38
C GLN A 33 10.99 14.85 -6.01
N ARG A 34 10.41 15.58 -6.97
CA ARG A 34 9.86 16.92 -6.73
C ARG A 34 8.69 16.89 -5.73
N ILE A 35 7.81 15.90 -5.82
CA ILE A 35 6.65 15.75 -4.92
C ILE A 35 7.10 15.48 -3.48
N VAL A 36 8.08 14.60 -3.30
CA VAL A 36 8.60 14.18 -1.99
C VAL A 36 9.70 15.09 -1.45
N ASN A 37 10.00 16.19 -2.14
CA ASN A 37 11.03 17.14 -1.73
C ASN A 37 10.77 17.65 -0.30
N GLY A 38 11.85 17.75 0.49
CA GLY A 38 11.80 18.12 1.90
C GLY A 38 11.54 16.95 2.86
N LEU A 39 11.25 15.74 2.35
CA LEU A 39 11.21 14.53 3.16
C LEU A 39 12.60 13.88 3.20
N ASP A 40 13.07 13.59 4.41
CA ASP A 40 14.24 12.75 4.62
C ASP A 40 13.83 11.27 4.56
N LEU A 41 13.86 10.70 3.35
CA LEU A 41 13.52 9.29 3.09
C LEU A 41 14.72 8.35 3.29
N SER A 42 15.87 8.81 3.79
CA SER A 42 17.05 7.97 3.98
C SER A 42 16.86 6.88 5.05
N VAL A 43 15.87 7.06 5.93
CA VAL A 43 15.53 6.17 7.04
C VAL A 43 14.17 5.52 6.76
N PRO A 44 14.11 4.24 6.31
CA PRO A 44 12.87 3.62 5.84
C PRO A 44 11.75 3.53 6.88
N ASN A 45 12.08 3.39 8.17
CA ASN A 45 11.09 3.28 9.24
C ASN A 45 10.61 4.64 9.79
N LYS A 46 11.15 5.75 9.28
CA LYS A 46 10.73 7.09 9.68
C LYS A 46 9.31 7.37 9.18
N MET A 47 8.50 8.03 10.01
CA MET A 47 7.13 8.38 9.67
C MET A 47 7.07 9.73 8.95
N HIS A 48 6.32 9.78 7.86
CA HIS A 48 6.15 10.97 7.01
C HIS A 48 4.67 11.30 6.81
N PRO A 49 4.30 12.54 6.48
CA PRO A 49 2.90 12.91 6.28
C PRO A 49 2.22 12.09 5.19
N MET A 50 1.10 11.47 5.52
CA MET A 50 0.28 10.69 4.57
C MET A 50 -0.20 11.56 3.40
N ALA A 51 -0.43 12.86 3.63
CA ALA A 51 -0.80 13.80 2.57
C ALA A 51 0.22 13.80 1.42
N LYS A 52 1.53 13.75 1.74
CA LYS A 52 2.60 13.69 0.73
C LYS A 52 2.63 12.36 -0.02
N TYR A 53 2.33 11.27 0.68
CA TYR A 53 2.22 9.96 0.06
C TYR A 53 1.01 9.90 -0.89
N ASN A 54 -0.14 10.43 -0.49
CA ASN A 54 -1.32 10.50 -1.35
C ASN A 54 -1.08 11.40 -2.57
N GLU A 55 -0.39 12.54 -2.42
CA GLU A 55 0.01 13.40 -3.54
C GLU A 55 0.83 12.63 -4.58
N LEU A 56 1.77 11.80 -4.13
CA LEU A 56 2.59 10.94 -4.98
C LEU A 56 1.73 9.92 -5.76
N LEU A 57 0.83 9.22 -5.07
CA LEU A 57 -0.04 8.22 -5.67
C LEU A 57 -1.06 8.83 -6.64
N ASP A 58 -1.64 9.96 -6.28
CA ASP A 58 -2.59 10.67 -7.13
C ASP A 58 -1.90 11.24 -8.37
N TRP A 59 -0.67 11.72 -8.26
CA TRP A 59 0.08 12.15 -9.44
C TRP A 59 0.32 11.00 -10.43
N ILE A 60 0.66 9.82 -9.94
CA ILE A 60 0.83 8.62 -10.78
C ILE A 60 -0.48 8.29 -11.50
N ASP A 61 -1.61 8.25 -10.78
CA ASP A 61 -2.90 7.90 -11.35
C ASP A 61 -3.36 8.92 -12.42
N HIS A 62 -3.22 10.21 -12.14
CA HIS A 62 -3.62 11.26 -13.08
C HIS A 62 -2.66 11.43 -14.26
N SER A 63 -1.34 11.31 -14.04
CA SER A 63 -0.33 11.64 -15.06
C SER A 63 0.12 10.44 -15.87
N LEU A 64 0.17 9.25 -15.26
CA LEU A 64 0.59 8.00 -15.91
C LEU A 64 -0.58 7.06 -16.18
N GLY A 65 -1.74 7.31 -15.58
CA GLY A 65 -2.98 6.57 -15.79
C GLY A 65 -3.19 5.39 -14.84
N ALA A 66 -4.43 4.90 -14.83
CA ALA A 66 -4.91 3.85 -13.94
C ALA A 66 -4.09 2.55 -13.98
N ALA A 67 -3.53 2.18 -15.14
CA ALA A 67 -2.69 0.99 -15.27
C ALA A 67 -1.40 1.12 -14.45
N ASN A 68 -0.75 2.30 -14.50
CA ASN A 68 0.45 2.59 -13.71
C ASN A 68 0.14 2.70 -12.22
N ALA A 69 -1.02 3.26 -11.85
CA ALA A 69 -1.50 3.26 -10.47
C ALA A 69 -1.68 1.83 -9.92
N LYS A 70 -2.24 0.91 -10.72
CA LYS A 70 -2.37 -0.51 -10.33
C LYS A 70 -1.01 -1.20 -10.19
N ILE A 71 -0.07 -0.97 -11.11
CA ILE A 71 1.32 -1.49 -11.00
C ILE A 71 1.98 -0.98 -9.73
N THR A 72 1.81 0.31 -9.43
CA THR A 72 2.27 0.93 -8.18
C THR A 72 1.67 0.24 -6.97
N GLY A 73 0.35 0.01 -6.99
CA GLY A 73 -0.34 -0.77 -5.97
C GLY A 73 0.26 -2.16 -5.77
N LYS A 74 0.58 -2.90 -6.83
CA LYS A 74 1.18 -4.24 -6.73
C LYS A 74 2.55 -4.22 -6.03
N SER A 75 3.40 -3.24 -6.34
CA SER A 75 4.70 -3.05 -5.67
C SER A 75 4.54 -2.72 -4.18
N ILE A 76 3.57 -1.86 -3.85
CA ILE A 76 3.22 -1.59 -2.45
C ILE A 76 2.74 -2.88 -1.78
N GLY A 77 1.84 -3.65 -2.43
CA GLY A 77 1.35 -4.94 -1.92
C GLY A 77 2.47 -5.94 -1.65
N GLN A 78 3.49 -6.00 -2.52
CA GLN A 78 4.71 -6.79 -2.30
C GLN A 78 5.43 -6.34 -1.03
N THR A 79 5.67 -5.04 -0.89
CA THR A 79 6.34 -4.47 0.30
C THR A 79 5.55 -4.78 1.57
N VAL A 80 4.21 -4.63 1.53
CA VAL A 80 3.33 -4.99 2.65
C VAL A 80 3.51 -6.47 3.01
N PHE A 81 3.48 -7.39 2.04
CA PHE A 81 3.66 -8.82 2.30
C PHE A 81 5.01 -9.11 2.95
N ASP A 82 6.10 -8.57 2.40
CA ASP A 82 7.46 -8.78 2.93
C ASP A 82 7.57 -8.24 4.37
N PHE A 83 6.91 -7.11 4.66
CA PHE A 83 6.81 -6.61 6.03
C PHE A 83 6.07 -7.59 6.94
N MET A 84 4.90 -8.11 6.53
CA MET A 84 4.16 -9.07 7.35
C MET A 84 4.98 -10.33 7.65
N VAL A 85 5.72 -10.85 6.67
CA VAL A 85 6.61 -12.01 6.86
C VAL A 85 7.76 -11.66 7.79
N SER A 86 8.45 -10.53 7.57
CA SER A 86 9.59 -10.10 8.39
C SER A 86 9.23 -9.86 9.86
N GLN A 87 7.98 -9.45 10.12
CA GLN A 87 7.44 -9.22 11.46
C GLN A 87 6.80 -10.49 12.07
N ASN A 88 6.93 -11.65 11.41
CA ASN A 88 6.31 -12.92 11.81
C ASN A 88 4.77 -12.84 11.99
N MET A 89 4.09 -11.93 11.29
CA MET A 89 2.63 -11.82 11.32
C MET A 89 1.98 -12.93 10.49
N ILE A 90 2.65 -13.37 9.43
CA ILE A 90 2.27 -14.48 8.56
C ILE A 90 3.50 -15.31 8.18
N LYS A 91 3.25 -16.49 7.60
CA LYS A 91 4.28 -17.28 6.90
C LYS A 91 4.26 -16.95 5.41
N GLU A 92 5.33 -17.31 4.70
CA GLU A 92 5.41 -17.14 3.23
C GLU A 92 4.31 -17.89 2.46
N ASP A 93 3.77 -18.97 3.03
CA ASP A 93 2.73 -19.79 2.44
C ASP A 93 1.32 -19.50 2.98
N ALA A 94 1.14 -18.35 3.63
CA ALA A 94 -0.11 -17.94 4.26
C ALA A 94 -1.31 -17.92 3.31
N SER A 95 -2.49 -18.20 3.86
CA SER A 95 -3.74 -18.13 3.11
C SER A 95 -4.16 -16.67 2.85
N ALA A 96 -5.09 -16.47 1.91
CA ALA A 96 -5.66 -15.14 1.66
C ALA A 96 -6.32 -14.55 2.91
N SER A 97 -6.98 -15.38 3.73
CA SER A 97 -7.60 -14.91 4.98
C SER A 97 -6.53 -14.45 5.97
N ASP A 98 -5.44 -15.20 6.12
CA ASP A 98 -4.33 -14.82 7.02
C ASP A 98 -3.69 -13.50 6.58
N ILE A 99 -3.42 -13.35 5.28
CA ILE A 99 -2.85 -12.13 4.70
C ILE A 99 -3.76 -10.92 4.91
N MET A 100 -5.07 -11.06 4.69
CA MET A 100 -6.01 -9.94 4.87
C MET A 100 -6.22 -9.58 6.34
N ASN A 101 -6.19 -10.55 7.25
CA ASN A 101 -6.18 -10.28 8.70
C ASN A 101 -4.90 -9.57 9.14
N ALA A 102 -3.75 -10.01 8.64
CA ALA A 102 -2.47 -9.36 8.91
C ALA A 102 -2.38 -7.96 8.28
N LEU A 103 -3.02 -7.71 7.13
CA LEU A 103 -3.11 -6.38 6.52
C LEU A 103 -3.75 -5.37 7.47
N VAL A 104 -4.88 -5.74 8.10
CA VAL A 104 -5.57 -4.88 9.06
C VAL A 104 -4.68 -4.57 10.27
N GLN A 105 -3.91 -5.55 10.74
CA GLN A 105 -3.00 -5.36 11.87
C GLN A 105 -1.79 -4.50 11.50
N LEU A 106 -1.14 -4.82 10.38
CA LEU A 106 0.05 -4.11 9.89
C LEU A 106 -0.24 -2.64 9.60
N ALA A 107 -1.45 -2.32 9.11
CA ALA A 107 -1.87 -0.94 8.91
C ALA A 107 -1.70 -0.09 10.19
N ASN A 108 -1.97 -0.64 11.37
CA ASN A 108 -1.79 0.08 12.65
C ASN A 108 -0.32 0.26 13.07
N VAL A 109 0.60 -0.48 12.45
CA VAL A 109 2.04 -0.39 12.71
C VAL A 109 2.68 0.62 11.76
N VAL A 110 2.33 0.55 10.47
CA VAL A 110 3.01 1.31 9.43
C VAL A 110 2.32 2.63 9.07
N ILE A 111 1.12 2.84 9.60
CA ILE A 111 0.37 4.10 9.51
C ILE A 111 0.05 4.56 10.94
N SER A 112 0.45 5.78 11.27
CA SER A 112 0.01 6.46 12.48
C SER A 112 -1.21 7.30 12.14
N ASP A 113 -2.40 6.74 12.35
CA ASP A 113 -3.66 7.45 12.19
C ASP A 113 -4.38 7.59 13.54
N PRO A 114 -4.57 8.82 14.07
CA PRO A 114 -5.30 9.04 15.32
C PRO A 114 -6.71 8.45 15.33
N LYS A 115 -7.34 8.32 14.15
CA LYS A 115 -8.69 7.78 13.99
C LYS A 115 -8.71 6.28 13.71
N LYS A 116 -7.53 5.63 13.62
CA LYS A 116 -7.37 4.20 13.32
C LYS A 116 -8.15 3.74 12.09
N ARG A 117 -8.13 4.54 11.02
CA ARG A 117 -8.78 4.20 9.74
C ARG A 117 -7.85 3.31 8.91
N GLY A 118 -8.43 2.70 7.87
CA GLY A 118 -7.80 1.67 7.05
C GLY A 118 -8.86 0.73 6.49
N TRP A 119 -8.82 -0.53 6.94
CA TRP A 119 -9.73 -1.58 6.50
C TRP A 119 -10.43 -2.26 7.68
N VAL A 120 -11.67 -2.68 7.48
CA VAL A 120 -12.43 -3.50 8.41
C VAL A 120 -12.95 -4.73 7.68
N ILE A 121 -12.69 -5.91 8.22
CA ILE A 121 -13.26 -7.16 7.73
C ILE A 121 -14.70 -7.27 8.23
N LEU A 122 -15.65 -7.38 7.31
CA LEU A 122 -17.08 -7.53 7.59
C LEU A 122 -17.52 -9.01 7.53
N VAL A 123 -16.90 -9.78 6.64
CA VAL A 123 -17.17 -11.21 6.44
C VAL A 123 -15.84 -11.92 6.19
N ASN A 124 -15.62 -13.05 6.87
CA ASN A 124 -14.46 -13.93 6.68
C ASN A 124 -14.94 -15.39 6.69
N GLU A 125 -15.28 -15.88 5.51
CA GLU A 125 -15.70 -17.26 5.24
C GLU A 125 -14.63 -17.97 4.42
N SER A 126 -14.71 -19.30 4.29
CA SER A 126 -13.67 -20.12 3.66
C SER A 126 -13.30 -19.71 2.23
N GLU A 127 -14.24 -19.14 1.47
CA GLU A 127 -14.07 -18.74 0.06
C GLU A 127 -14.46 -17.29 -0.21
N ARG A 128 -14.81 -16.54 0.85
CA ARG A 128 -15.35 -15.20 0.70
C ARG A 128 -14.85 -14.30 1.82
N LEU A 129 -14.29 -13.17 1.41
CA LEU A 129 -13.85 -12.13 2.32
C LEU A 129 -14.42 -10.78 1.86
N VAL A 130 -15.09 -10.09 2.77
CA VAL A 130 -15.69 -8.76 2.50
C VAL A 130 -15.01 -7.75 3.40
N MET A 131 -14.37 -6.74 2.78
CA MET A 131 -13.71 -5.65 3.50
C MET A 131 -14.37 -4.32 3.17
N ARG A 132 -14.44 -3.45 4.18
CA ARG A 132 -14.84 -2.06 4.03
C ARG A 132 -13.67 -1.14 4.32
N LYS A 133 -13.44 -0.21 3.41
CA LYS A 133 -12.51 0.91 3.60
C LYS A 133 -13.09 1.91 4.58
N THR A 134 -12.28 2.38 5.52
CA THR A 134 -12.66 3.43 6.48
C THR A 134 -11.96 4.76 6.21
N GLN A 135 -11.06 4.80 5.22
CA GLN A 135 -10.40 6.00 4.72
C GLN A 135 -10.44 6.03 3.19
N THR A 136 -10.54 7.22 2.63
CA THR A 136 -10.44 7.44 1.19
C THR A 136 -8.98 7.41 0.77
N PHE A 137 -8.65 6.48 -0.11
CA PHE A 137 -7.35 6.33 -0.75
C PHE A 137 -7.54 6.21 -2.26
N ASN A 138 -6.46 6.40 -3.03
CA ASN A 138 -6.47 6.17 -4.47
C ASN A 138 -6.97 4.73 -4.77
N THR A 139 -8.10 4.63 -5.47
CA THR A 139 -8.81 3.35 -5.63
C THR A 139 -8.05 2.40 -6.55
N ASN A 140 -7.40 2.90 -7.61
CA ASN A 140 -6.60 2.08 -8.52
C ASN A 140 -5.38 1.48 -7.82
N VAL A 141 -4.70 2.28 -6.99
CA VAL A 141 -3.58 1.81 -6.18
C VAL A 141 -4.04 0.73 -5.21
N GLN A 142 -5.15 0.94 -4.50
CA GLN A 142 -5.64 -0.07 -3.54
C GLN A 142 -6.04 -1.38 -4.20
N PHE A 143 -6.65 -1.35 -5.38
CA PHE A 143 -6.88 -2.57 -6.15
C PHE A 143 -5.56 -3.29 -6.44
N GLY A 144 -4.54 -2.56 -6.88
CA GLY A 144 -3.20 -3.13 -7.09
C GLY A 144 -2.58 -3.71 -5.81
N VAL A 145 -2.75 -3.06 -4.65
CA VAL A 145 -2.25 -3.57 -3.35
C VAL A 145 -2.89 -4.91 -3.02
N LEU A 146 -4.22 -5.00 -3.09
CA LEU A 146 -4.94 -6.23 -2.81
C LEU A 146 -4.57 -7.33 -3.81
N GLU A 147 -4.46 -6.98 -5.09
CA GLU A 147 -4.05 -7.91 -6.14
C GLU A 147 -2.61 -8.43 -5.91
N GLY A 148 -1.67 -7.55 -5.55
CA GLY A 148 -0.28 -7.93 -5.22
C GLY A 148 -0.19 -8.86 -4.02
N LEU A 149 -0.99 -8.63 -2.98
CA LEU A 149 -1.10 -9.53 -1.82
C LEU A 149 -1.72 -10.88 -2.19
N LEU A 150 -2.77 -10.89 -3.01
CA LEU A 150 -3.44 -12.12 -3.43
C LEU A 150 -2.57 -12.98 -4.34
N TYR A 151 -1.71 -12.39 -5.18
CA TYR A 151 -0.73 -13.15 -5.98
C TYR A 151 0.33 -13.87 -5.12
N LYS A 152 0.51 -13.48 -3.86
CA LYS A 152 1.36 -14.21 -2.91
C LYS A 152 0.65 -15.36 -2.22
N CYS A 153 -0.67 -15.45 -2.33
CA CYS A 153 -1.41 -16.57 -1.79
C CYS A 153 -1.10 -17.83 -2.63
N LYS A 154 -0.63 -18.89 -1.98
CA LYS A 154 -0.32 -20.19 -2.61
C LYS A 154 -1.50 -20.83 -3.39
N LYS A 155 -2.73 -20.36 -3.18
CA LYS A 155 -3.95 -20.86 -3.84
C LYS A 155 -4.34 -20.11 -5.13
N PHE A 156 -3.65 -19.03 -5.49
CA PHE A 156 -4.00 -18.27 -6.69
C PHE A 156 -3.07 -18.65 -7.85
N GLU A 157 -3.40 -19.76 -8.53
CA GLU A 157 -2.91 -19.98 -9.89
C GLU A 157 -3.85 -19.21 -10.84
N PRO A 158 -3.43 -18.07 -11.43
CA PRO A 158 -4.20 -17.49 -12.51
C PRO A 158 -4.24 -18.51 -13.65
N ARG A 159 -5.43 -18.99 -14.02
CA ARG A 159 -5.61 -19.73 -15.27
C ARG A 159 -5.22 -18.77 -16.41
N MET A 160 -4.10 -19.06 -17.05
CA MET A 160 -3.71 -18.46 -18.33
C MET A 160 -4.70 -18.85 -19.43
#